data_AF-A0A256YGL0-F1
#
_entry.id   AF-A0A256YGL0-F1
#
_cell.length_a   1.000
_cell.length_b   1.000
_cell.length_c   1.000
_cell.angle_alpha   90.00
_cell.angle_beta   90.00
_cell.angle_gamma   90.00
#
_symmetry.space_group_name_H-M   'P 1'
#
loop_
_entity.id
_entity.type
_entity.pdbx_description
1 polymer ?
#
loop_
_entity_poly.entity_id
_entity_poly.type
_entity_poly.pdbx_seq_one_letter_code
_entity_poly.pdbx_strand_id
1 'polypeptide(L)'
;MILSMSSTWSNSIFNKLFGLLRGPRDPLIRNIHEAIIVIDKMNNFIASTRRNLENMYEEHKRRAKIFASEGKRDYEEIFIEELKHIASLISMFDKVHYDLMRVRYRLETLTIVEEPMRLLPEIVQELEMIKPEIEKIAPELASMLIEVERKVNSVMSSSDISSVANMVVEHDNREKIKLPPLPPEEKPKVPEPVSTSYNNVSLATIKKWVIDEIKNSGGVFVISEFARKYRVPKHTVRLVLKKLEQEGVIKTNT
;
A
#
# COMPACT_ATOMS: atom_id res chain seq x y z
N MET A 1 18.49 10.51 15.35
CA MET A 1 17.36 11.23 15.96
C MET A 1 16.11 10.78 15.23
N ILE A 2 15.44 9.73 15.73
CA ILE A 2 14.29 9.13 15.04
C ILE A 2 13.05 9.83 15.57
N LEU A 3 12.34 10.54 14.68
CA LEU A 3 11.04 11.13 14.95
C LEU A 3 10.06 10.01 15.31
N SER A 4 9.72 9.94 16.59
CA SER A 4 8.47 9.33 17.04
C SER A 4 7.33 10.17 16.46
N MET A 5 6.84 9.81 15.27
CA MET A 5 5.53 10.26 14.82
C MET A 5 4.49 9.44 15.59
N SER A 6 4.18 9.94 16.78
CA SER A 6 3.08 9.46 17.59
C SER A 6 1.78 9.54 16.80
N SER A 7 0.95 8.51 16.96
CA SER A 7 -0.41 8.26 16.46
C SER A 7 -1.46 9.31 16.87
N THR A 8 -1.05 10.56 17.09
CA THR A 8 -1.92 11.64 17.60
C THR A 8 -2.82 12.26 16.52
N TRP A 9 -2.50 12.06 15.24
CA TRP A 9 -3.29 12.66 14.14
C TRP A 9 -4.58 11.90 13.83
N SER A 10 -4.63 10.58 14.08
CA SER A 10 -5.83 9.76 13.86
C SER A 10 -6.94 10.11 14.87
N ASN A 11 -6.65 10.07 16.17
CA ASN A 11 -7.67 10.25 17.22
C ASN A 11 -8.40 11.60 17.17
N SER A 12 -7.77 12.66 16.66
CA SER A 12 -8.35 14.02 16.61
C SER A 12 -9.41 14.19 15.51
N ILE A 13 -9.21 13.56 14.35
CA ILE A 13 -10.17 13.58 13.24
C ILE A 13 -11.36 12.67 13.58
N PHE A 14 -11.09 11.51 14.20
CA PHE A 14 -12.12 10.58 14.67
C PHE A 14 -13.07 11.20 15.71
N ASN A 15 -12.54 11.78 16.79
CA ASN A 15 -13.40 12.36 17.83
C ASN A 15 -14.26 13.54 17.33
N LYS A 16 -13.81 14.24 16.28
CA LYS A 16 -14.58 15.33 15.65
C LYS A 16 -15.63 14.82 14.65
N LEU A 17 -15.38 13.72 13.94
CA LEU A 17 -16.37 13.13 13.03
C LEU A 17 -17.53 12.45 13.76
N PHE A 18 -17.26 11.75 14.86
CA PHE A 18 -18.30 11.00 15.61
C PHE A 18 -19.12 11.86 16.57
N GLY A 19 -18.71 13.11 16.84
CA GLY A 19 -19.48 14.05 17.66
C GLY A 19 -20.76 14.58 16.99
N LEU A 20 -20.84 14.48 15.64
CA LEU A 20 -21.95 14.98 14.83
C LEU A 20 -23.05 13.94 14.56
N LEU A 21 -22.78 12.65 14.76
CA LEU A 21 -23.75 11.55 14.60
C LEU A 21 -24.30 11.14 15.97
N ARG A 22 -25.05 12.05 16.61
CA ARG A 22 -25.65 11.80 17.93
C ARG A 22 -27.04 11.15 17.77
N GLY A 23 -27.03 9.83 17.64
CA GLY A 23 -28.19 8.91 17.75
C GLY A 23 -27.73 7.56 18.34
N PRO A 24 -28.63 6.70 18.84
CA PRO A 24 -28.27 5.50 19.60
C PRO A 24 -27.34 4.60 18.77
N ARG A 25 -26.11 4.38 19.27
CA ARG A 25 -24.98 3.76 18.56
C ARG A 25 -25.41 2.60 17.67
N ASP A 26 -25.33 2.81 16.36
CA ASP A 26 -25.57 1.78 15.37
C ASP A 26 -24.63 0.58 15.64
N PRO A 27 -25.15 -0.63 15.86
CA PRO A 27 -24.34 -1.83 16.09
C PRO A 27 -23.34 -2.10 14.96
N LEU A 28 -23.63 -1.66 13.73
CA LEU A 28 -22.74 -1.77 12.57
C LEU A 28 -21.45 -0.95 12.78
N ILE A 29 -21.60 0.33 13.11
CA ILE A 29 -20.49 1.25 13.36
C ILE A 29 -19.65 0.75 14.54
N ARG A 30 -20.30 0.21 15.57
CA ARG A 30 -19.60 -0.38 16.72
C ARG A 30 -18.75 -1.57 16.31
N ASN A 31 -19.26 -2.49 15.50
CA ASN A 31 -18.52 -3.67 15.05
C ASN A 31 -17.30 -3.30 14.20
N ILE A 32 -17.45 -2.31 13.30
CA ILE A 32 -16.33 -1.77 12.52
C ILE A 32 -15.27 -1.16 13.43
N HIS A 33 -15.70 -0.38 14.43
CA HIS A 33 -14.78 0.23 15.39
C HIS A 33 -14.02 -0.82 16.21
N GLU A 34 -14.71 -1.84 16.71
CA GLU A 34 -14.09 -2.93 17.45
C GLU A 34 -13.10 -3.71 16.57
N ALA A 35 -13.41 -3.93 15.29
CA ALA A 35 -12.50 -4.55 14.33
C ALA A 35 -11.22 -3.71 14.13
N ILE A 36 -11.35 -2.40 13.96
CA ILE A 36 -10.23 -1.46 13.85
C ILE A 36 -9.34 -1.52 15.10
N ILE A 37 -9.93 -1.54 16.31
CA ILE A 37 -9.16 -1.66 17.56
C ILE A 37 -8.34 -2.95 17.60
N VAL A 38 -8.91 -4.08 17.15
CA VAL A 38 -8.19 -5.35 17.09
C VAL A 38 -7.03 -5.28 16.10
N ILE A 39 -7.24 -4.70 14.91
CA ILE A 39 -6.18 -4.48 13.92
C ILE A 39 -5.07 -3.57 14.47
N ASP A 40 -5.41 -2.53 15.22
CA ASP A 40 -4.42 -1.64 15.85
C ASP A 40 -3.54 -2.40 16.86
N LYS A 41 -4.13 -3.30 17.66
CA LYS A 41 -3.36 -4.16 18.57
C LYS A 41 -2.41 -5.08 17.79
N MET A 42 -2.88 -5.69 16.70
CA MET A 42 -2.05 -6.53 15.84
C MET A 42 -0.91 -5.74 15.20
N ASN A 43 -1.18 -4.55 14.66
CA ASN A 43 -0.16 -3.66 14.09
C ASN A 43 0.90 -3.24 15.11
N ASN A 44 0.49 -2.92 16.34
CA ASN A 44 1.43 -2.59 17.42
C ASN A 44 2.31 -3.79 17.80
N PHE A 45 1.75 -4.99 17.84
CA PHE A 45 2.52 -6.21 18.08
C PHE A 45 3.55 -6.41 16.96
N ILE A 46 3.12 -6.41 15.70
CA ILE A 46 3.96 -6.59 14.52
C ILE A 46 5.08 -5.54 14.49
N ALA A 47 4.76 -4.27 14.74
CA ALA A 47 5.74 -3.19 14.77
C ALA A 47 6.78 -3.38 15.88
N SER A 48 6.37 -3.85 17.08
CA SER A 48 7.29 -4.07 18.19
C SER A 48 8.20 -5.28 17.94
N THR A 49 7.66 -6.40 17.45
CA THR A 49 8.44 -7.58 17.07
C THR A 49 9.41 -7.29 15.94
N ARG A 50 8.97 -6.56 14.91
CA ARG A 50 9.82 -6.09 13.80
C ARG A 50 11.00 -5.26 14.31
N ARG A 51 10.75 -4.34 15.25
CA ARG A 51 11.81 -3.52 15.87
C ARG A 51 12.82 -4.36 16.65
N ASN A 52 12.36 -5.42 17.31
CA ASN A 52 13.26 -6.37 17.97
C ASN A 52 14.14 -7.11 16.95
N LEU A 53 13.58 -7.52 15.81
CA LEU A 53 14.35 -8.12 14.71
C LEU A 53 15.37 -7.13 14.12
N GLU A 54 15.03 -5.86 13.95
CA GLU A 54 15.98 -4.81 13.52
C GLU A 54 17.16 -4.67 14.50
N ASN A 55 16.89 -4.71 15.81
CA ASN A 55 17.93 -4.65 16.82
C ASN A 55 18.83 -5.90 16.76
N MET A 56 18.23 -7.09 16.60
CA MET A 56 18.99 -8.34 16.41
C MET A 56 19.85 -8.29 15.14
N TYR A 57 19.30 -7.77 14.04
CA TYR A 57 20.02 -7.60 12.79
C TYR A 57 21.30 -6.77 12.98
N GLU A 58 21.19 -5.60 13.62
CA GLU A 58 22.37 -4.75 13.84
C GLU A 58 23.40 -5.38 14.79
N GLU A 59 22.97 -6.13 15.82
CA GLU A 59 23.88 -6.87 16.69
C GLU A 59 24.61 -8.00 15.96
N HIS A 60 23.90 -8.81 15.15
CA HIS A 60 24.50 -9.87 14.35
C HIS A 60 25.49 -9.30 13.32
N LYS A 61 25.17 -8.16 12.72
CA LYS A 61 26.04 -7.42 11.79
C LYS A 61 27.30 -6.90 12.48
N ARG A 62 27.18 -6.45 13.74
CA ARG A 62 28.35 -6.06 14.54
C ARG A 62 29.25 -7.26 14.83
N ARG A 63 28.66 -8.41 15.20
CA ARG A 63 29.39 -9.66 15.47
C ARG A 63 30.10 -10.20 14.24
N ALA A 64 29.43 -10.22 13.08
CA ALA A 64 30.05 -10.63 11.81
C ALA A 64 31.33 -9.84 11.53
N LYS A 65 31.30 -8.51 11.70
CA LYS A 65 32.48 -7.65 11.51
C LYS A 65 33.63 -7.97 12.46
N ILE A 66 33.32 -8.30 13.72
CA ILE A 66 34.34 -8.69 14.71
C ILE A 66 34.99 -9.99 14.26
N PHE A 67 34.20 -11.02 13.92
CA PHE A 67 34.73 -12.31 13.47
C PHE A 67 35.55 -12.19 12.18
N ALA A 68 35.11 -11.34 11.24
CA ALA A 68 35.88 -11.01 10.04
C ALA A 68 37.26 -10.42 10.39
N SER A 69 37.31 -9.48 11.35
CA SER A 69 38.57 -8.85 11.79
C SER A 69 39.50 -9.81 12.54
N GLU A 70 38.94 -10.82 13.20
CA GLU A 70 39.67 -11.88 13.91
C GLU A 70 40.09 -13.04 12.98
N GLY A 71 39.75 -12.99 11.68
CA GLY A 71 40.03 -14.05 10.72
C GLY A 71 39.21 -15.33 10.91
N LYS A 72 38.15 -15.27 11.72
CA LYS A 72 37.28 -16.40 12.09
C LYS A 72 36.16 -16.58 11.06
N ARG A 73 36.52 -17.02 9.85
CA ARG A 73 35.60 -17.11 8.70
C ARG A 73 34.36 -17.96 8.94
N ASP A 74 34.49 -19.13 9.58
CA ASP A 74 33.34 -20.01 9.83
C ASP A 74 32.28 -19.32 10.71
N TYR A 75 32.71 -18.55 11.71
CA TYR A 75 31.81 -17.77 12.55
C TYR A 75 31.21 -16.60 11.78
N GLU A 76 32.01 -15.88 11.00
CA GLU A 76 31.52 -14.80 10.14
C GLU A 76 30.41 -15.29 9.20
N GLU A 77 30.61 -16.43 8.54
CA GLU A 77 29.66 -17.02 7.60
C GLU A 77 28.31 -17.35 8.26
N ILE A 78 28.34 -17.96 9.45
CA ILE A 78 27.13 -18.22 10.26
C ILE A 78 26.35 -16.91 10.50
N PHE A 79 27.03 -15.84 10.93
CA PHE A 79 26.36 -14.57 11.17
C PHE A 79 25.83 -13.92 9.88
N ILE A 80 26.51 -14.09 8.74
CA ILE A 80 26.04 -13.61 7.44
C ILE A 80 24.76 -14.34 7.00
N GLU A 81 24.69 -15.65 7.19
CA GLU A 81 23.48 -16.43 6.90
C GLU A 81 22.31 -16.00 7.80
N GLU A 82 22.56 -15.86 9.10
CA GLU A 82 21.56 -15.36 10.05
C GLU A 82 21.06 -13.95 9.69
N LEU A 83 21.93 -13.06 9.21
CA LEU A 83 21.52 -11.74 8.73
C LEU A 83 20.55 -11.83 7.55
N LYS A 84 20.75 -12.76 6.61
CA LYS A 84 19.83 -12.97 5.50
C LYS A 84 18.48 -13.48 6.00
N HIS A 85 18.48 -14.40 6.96
CA HIS A 85 17.27 -14.92 7.58
C HIS A 85 16.49 -13.83 8.31
N ILE A 86 17.15 -13.04 9.16
CA ILE A 86 16.53 -11.93 9.90
C ILE A 86 15.98 -10.87 8.93
N ALA A 87 16.71 -10.54 7.86
CA ALA A 87 16.23 -9.60 6.84
C ALA A 87 14.97 -10.12 6.12
N SER A 88 14.93 -11.41 5.80
CA SER A 88 13.75 -12.07 5.23
C SER A 88 12.54 -12.00 6.18
N LEU A 89 12.76 -12.28 7.47
CA LEU A 89 11.72 -12.14 8.50
C LEU A 89 11.18 -10.70 8.56
N ILE A 90 12.06 -9.69 8.65
CA ILE A 90 11.67 -8.28 8.68
C ILE A 90 10.78 -7.93 7.48
N SER A 91 11.16 -8.38 6.27
CA SER A 91 10.36 -8.13 5.05
C SER A 91 8.97 -8.75 5.12
N MET A 92 8.81 -9.93 5.74
CA MET A 92 7.49 -10.54 5.93
C MET A 92 6.65 -9.75 6.94
N PHE A 93 7.25 -9.29 8.04
CA PHE A 93 6.58 -8.42 9.01
C PHE A 93 6.14 -7.08 8.38
N ASP A 94 6.96 -6.47 7.53
CA ASP A 94 6.59 -5.25 6.80
C ASP A 94 5.39 -5.48 5.87
N LYS A 95 5.39 -6.59 5.10
CA LYS A 95 4.26 -6.94 4.22
C LYS A 95 2.95 -7.05 5.01
N VAL A 96 2.94 -7.84 6.09
CA VAL A 96 1.75 -8.02 6.92
C VAL A 96 1.32 -6.71 7.57
N HIS A 97 2.26 -5.89 8.04
CA HIS A 97 1.95 -4.56 8.58
C HIS A 97 1.22 -3.69 7.54
N TYR A 98 1.73 -3.62 6.30
CA TYR A 98 1.09 -2.84 5.24
C TYR A 98 -0.29 -3.37 4.86
N ASP A 99 -0.43 -4.70 4.76
CA ASP A 99 -1.72 -5.31 4.44
C ASP A 99 -2.76 -5.03 5.54
N LEU A 100 -2.40 -5.15 6.83
CA LEU A 100 -3.27 -4.79 7.95
C LEU A 100 -3.60 -3.30 8.01
N MET A 101 -2.63 -2.42 7.74
CA MET A 101 -2.89 -0.98 7.62
C MET A 101 -3.88 -0.69 6.49
N ARG A 102 -3.78 -1.37 5.34
CA ARG A 102 -4.71 -1.20 4.22
C ARG A 102 -6.14 -1.59 4.64
N VAL A 103 -6.31 -2.76 5.27
CA VAL A 103 -7.61 -3.20 5.82
C VAL A 103 -8.16 -2.17 6.81
N ARG A 104 -7.33 -1.71 7.74
CA ARG A 104 -7.69 -0.68 8.71
C ARG A 104 -8.21 0.58 8.03
N TYR A 105 -7.46 1.15 7.07
CA TYR A 105 -7.88 2.35 6.35
C TYR A 105 -9.19 2.13 5.58
N ARG A 106 -9.37 0.98 4.94
CA ARG A 106 -10.63 0.64 4.28
C ARG A 106 -11.79 0.66 5.28
N LEU A 107 -11.67 -0.05 6.41
CA LEU A 107 -12.68 -0.06 7.48
C LEU A 107 -12.96 1.35 8.03
N GLU A 108 -11.95 2.21 8.14
CA GLU A 108 -12.16 3.61 8.55
C GLU A 108 -12.98 4.39 7.53
N THR A 109 -12.66 4.27 6.24
CA THR A 109 -13.41 4.93 5.16
C THR A 109 -14.84 4.42 5.04
N LEU A 110 -15.12 3.22 5.54
CA LEU A 110 -16.47 2.67 5.54
C LEU A 110 -17.49 3.52 6.32
N THR A 111 -17.02 4.32 7.27
CA THR A 111 -17.87 5.16 8.12
C THR A 111 -18.01 6.59 7.62
N ILE A 112 -17.34 6.94 6.50
CA ILE A 112 -17.18 8.32 6.02
C ILE A 112 -18.00 8.58 4.75
N VAL A 113 -18.27 7.57 3.93
CA VAL A 113 -18.91 7.69 2.61
C VAL A 113 -20.30 7.00 2.63
N GLU A 114 -21.23 7.38 1.75
CA GLU A 114 -22.63 6.89 1.74
C GLU A 114 -22.82 5.46 1.16
N GLU A 115 -21.91 4.98 0.30
CA GLU A 115 -21.98 3.61 -0.28
C GLU A 115 -20.79 2.65 0.02
N PRO A 116 -20.12 2.66 1.18
CA PRO A 116 -18.86 1.94 1.36
C PRO A 116 -19.08 0.49 1.74
N MET A 117 -20.25 0.17 2.31
CA MET A 117 -20.55 -1.16 2.83
C MET A 117 -20.48 -2.23 1.73
N ARG A 118 -20.64 -1.85 0.46
CA ARG A 118 -20.43 -2.74 -0.69
C ARG A 118 -18.97 -3.22 -0.84
N LEU A 119 -18.01 -2.59 -0.17
CA LEU A 119 -16.58 -2.95 -0.16
C LEU A 119 -16.24 -3.96 0.95
N LEU A 120 -17.18 -4.29 1.86
CA LEU A 120 -16.95 -5.28 2.91
C LEU A 120 -16.52 -6.65 2.38
N PRO A 121 -17.08 -7.20 1.28
CA PRO A 121 -16.61 -8.45 0.70
C PRO A 121 -15.12 -8.40 0.28
N GLU A 122 -14.67 -7.28 -0.29
CA GLU A 122 -13.26 -7.10 -0.66
C GLU A 122 -12.36 -7.08 0.58
N ILE A 123 -12.83 -6.47 1.68
CA ILE A 123 -12.10 -6.44 2.94
C ILE A 123 -11.99 -7.85 3.54
N VAL A 124 -13.06 -8.65 3.49
CA VAL A 124 -13.04 -10.06 3.93
C VAL A 124 -12.05 -10.86 3.09
N GLN A 125 -12.06 -10.71 1.77
CA GLN A 125 -11.09 -11.37 0.90
C GLN A 125 -9.64 -10.97 1.22
N GLU A 126 -9.40 -9.68 1.52
CA GLU A 126 -8.08 -9.23 1.97
C GLU A 126 -7.67 -9.87 3.30
N LEU A 127 -8.59 -9.99 4.27
CA LEU A 127 -8.32 -10.67 5.54
C LEU A 127 -7.96 -12.15 5.32
N GLU A 128 -8.69 -12.85 4.45
CA GLU A 128 -8.41 -14.24 4.08
C GLU A 128 -7.03 -14.42 3.44
N MET A 129 -6.60 -13.47 2.59
CA MET A 129 -5.27 -13.48 1.98
C MET A 129 -4.15 -13.18 2.99
N ILE A 130 -4.43 -12.36 4.01
CA ILE A 130 -3.46 -11.98 5.05
C ILE A 130 -3.26 -13.13 6.05
N LYS A 131 -4.31 -13.92 6.31
CA LYS A 131 -4.30 -15.02 7.29
C LYS A 131 -3.11 -15.97 7.19
N PRO A 132 -2.79 -16.59 6.04
CA PRO A 132 -1.66 -17.51 5.94
C PRO A 132 -0.31 -16.82 6.21
N GLU A 133 -0.19 -15.52 5.87
CA GLU A 133 1.03 -14.74 6.13
C GLU A 133 1.20 -14.47 7.63
N ILE A 134 0.09 -14.17 8.33
CA ILE A 134 0.08 -14.01 9.80
C ILE A 134 0.40 -15.32 10.49
N GLU A 135 -0.22 -16.43 10.09
CA GLU A 135 0.05 -17.75 10.68
C GLU A 135 1.51 -18.16 10.56
N LYS A 136 2.18 -17.75 9.47
CA LYS A 136 3.60 -18.01 9.24
C LYS A 136 4.53 -17.23 10.18
N ILE A 137 4.20 -15.98 10.52
CA ILE A 137 5.13 -15.09 11.25
C ILE A 137 4.75 -14.84 12.71
N ALA A 138 3.46 -14.93 13.04
CA ALA A 138 2.90 -14.63 14.35
C ALA A 138 1.57 -15.39 14.54
N PRO A 139 1.61 -16.73 14.69
CA PRO A 139 0.41 -17.56 14.82
C PRO A 139 -0.51 -17.15 15.97
N GLU A 140 0.04 -16.53 17.02
CA GLU A 140 -0.70 -15.96 18.13
C GLU A 140 -1.72 -14.88 17.70
N LEU A 141 -1.45 -14.17 16.59
CA LEU A 141 -2.35 -13.14 16.05
C LEU A 141 -3.47 -13.71 15.17
N ALA A 142 -3.40 -14.98 14.77
CA ALA A 142 -4.42 -15.59 13.91
C ALA A 142 -5.81 -15.56 14.57
N SER A 143 -5.87 -15.77 15.89
CA SER A 143 -7.11 -15.68 16.66
C SER A 143 -7.73 -14.28 16.63
N MET A 144 -6.89 -13.24 16.67
CA MET A 144 -7.32 -11.84 16.59
C MET A 144 -7.83 -11.50 15.18
N LEU A 145 -7.18 -12.03 14.13
CA LEU A 145 -7.63 -11.86 12.75
C LEU A 145 -9.02 -12.49 12.54
N ILE A 146 -9.25 -13.70 13.09
CA ILE A 146 -10.57 -14.35 13.05
C ILE A 146 -11.62 -13.51 13.78
N GLU A 147 -11.25 -12.83 14.86
CA GLU A 147 -12.16 -11.90 15.54
C GLU A 147 -12.55 -10.72 14.64
N VAL A 148 -11.59 -10.16 13.90
CA VAL A 148 -11.82 -9.09 12.92
C VAL A 148 -12.77 -9.59 11.83
N GLU A 149 -12.49 -10.74 11.21
CA GLU A 149 -13.35 -11.36 10.20
C GLU A 149 -14.78 -11.55 10.70
N ARG A 150 -14.95 -12.08 11.92
CA ARG A 150 -16.28 -12.28 12.53
C ARG A 150 -17.04 -10.97 12.71
N LYS A 151 -16.36 -9.90 13.14
CA LYS A 151 -16.98 -8.58 13.30
C LYS A 151 -17.37 -7.97 11.95
N VAL A 152 -16.51 -8.07 10.93
CA VAL A 152 -16.78 -7.60 9.57
C VAL A 152 -17.94 -8.39 8.94
N ASN A 153 -17.96 -9.71 9.08
CA ASN A 153 -19.05 -10.56 8.62
C ASN A 153 -20.37 -10.25 9.34
N SER A 154 -20.34 -9.94 10.65
CA SER A 154 -21.54 -9.51 11.38
C SER A 154 -22.14 -8.24 10.78
N VAL A 155 -21.33 -7.30 10.29
CA VAL A 155 -21.80 -6.08 9.60
C VAL A 155 -22.45 -6.43 8.26
N MET A 156 -21.86 -7.35 7.50
CA MET A 156 -22.41 -7.81 6.21
C MET A 156 -23.74 -8.56 6.36
N SER A 157 -23.95 -9.29 7.45
CA SER A 157 -25.21 -10.02 7.70
C SER A 157 -26.33 -9.13 8.21
N SER A 158 -26.01 -7.99 8.82
CA SER A 158 -27.00 -7.06 9.40
C SER A 158 -27.33 -5.87 8.51
N SER A 159 -26.53 -5.64 7.47
CA SER A 159 -26.90 -4.82 6.31
C SER A 159 -27.42 -5.76 5.23
N ASP A 160 -28.52 -5.45 4.54
CA ASP A 160 -29.14 -6.28 3.48
C ASP A 160 -28.27 -6.41 2.19
N ILE A 161 -26.96 -6.57 2.34
CA ILE A 161 -25.96 -6.73 1.27
C ILE A 161 -25.95 -8.18 0.78
N SER A 162 -26.50 -9.12 1.56
CA SER A 162 -26.62 -10.53 1.17
C SER A 162 -27.47 -10.72 -0.10
N SER A 163 -28.40 -9.81 -0.40
CA SER A 163 -29.19 -9.83 -1.64
C SER A 163 -28.41 -9.40 -2.89
N VAL A 164 -27.31 -8.65 -2.74
CA VAL A 164 -26.49 -8.18 -3.89
C VAL A 164 -25.31 -9.13 -4.16
N ALA A 165 -24.78 -9.80 -3.13
CA ALA A 165 -23.74 -10.81 -3.29
C ALA A 165 -24.20 -12.00 -4.17
N ASN A 166 -25.49 -12.33 -4.14
CA ASN A 166 -26.07 -13.38 -4.99
C ASN A 166 -26.29 -12.93 -6.45
N MET A 167 -26.37 -11.62 -6.75
CA MET A 167 -26.49 -11.13 -8.13
C MET A 167 -25.18 -11.15 -8.93
N VAL A 168 -24.03 -11.32 -8.28
CA VAL A 168 -22.72 -11.40 -8.97
C VAL A 168 -22.37 -12.85 -9.33
N VAL A 169 -23.12 -13.84 -8.83
CA VAL A 169 -22.87 -15.27 -9.07
C VAL A 169 -23.88 -15.90 -10.06
N GLU A 170 -24.98 -15.23 -10.39
CA GLU A 170 -26.03 -15.76 -11.27
C GLU A 170 -26.09 -15.04 -12.63
N HIS A 171 -25.07 -15.22 -13.46
CA HIS A 171 -25.22 -15.06 -14.91
C HIS A 171 -24.34 -16.05 -15.68
N ASP A 172 -24.38 -17.33 -15.28
CA ASP A 172 -24.10 -18.45 -16.18
C ASP A 172 -25.41 -19.21 -16.43
N ASN A 173 -26.27 -18.65 -17.29
CA ASN A 173 -27.35 -19.43 -17.86
C ASN A 173 -27.49 -19.14 -19.35
N ARG A 174 -27.47 -20.25 -20.09
CA ARG A 174 -27.26 -20.34 -21.52
C ARG A 174 -28.55 -19.98 -22.27
N GLU A 175 -28.58 -18.82 -22.91
CA GLU A 175 -29.50 -18.60 -24.03
C GLU A 175 -28.74 -18.34 -25.33
N LYS A 176 -29.04 -19.19 -26.30
CA LYS A 176 -28.43 -19.30 -27.62
C LYS A 176 -28.76 -18.06 -28.45
N ILE A 177 -27.84 -17.11 -28.53
CA ILE A 177 -27.83 -16.09 -29.58
C ILE A 177 -26.93 -16.60 -30.71
N LYS A 178 -27.52 -16.84 -31.89
CA LYS A 178 -26.79 -17.24 -33.10
C LYS A 178 -25.89 -16.08 -33.56
N LEU A 179 -24.58 -16.24 -33.42
CA LEU A 179 -23.59 -15.34 -34.05
C LEU A 179 -23.25 -15.83 -35.48
N PRO A 180 -23.08 -14.92 -36.46
CA PRO A 180 -22.49 -15.23 -37.76
C PRO A 180 -21.00 -15.61 -37.63
N PRO A 181 -20.41 -16.34 -38.60
CA PRO A 181 -19.15 -17.06 -38.41
C PRO A 181 -17.94 -16.13 -38.31
N LEU A 182 -17.06 -16.45 -37.36
CA LEU A 182 -15.76 -15.81 -37.12
C LEU A 182 -14.78 -16.05 -38.29
N PRO A 183 -13.96 -15.05 -38.66
CA PRO A 183 -12.73 -15.29 -39.42
C PRO A 183 -11.68 -16.05 -38.57
N PRO A 184 -10.73 -16.77 -39.21
CA PRO A 184 -9.93 -17.82 -38.58
C PRO A 184 -8.92 -17.34 -37.54
N GLU A 185 -8.68 -18.20 -36.53
CA GLU A 185 -7.72 -18.05 -35.44
C GLU A 185 -6.29 -17.70 -35.90
N GLU A 186 -5.74 -16.60 -35.38
CA GLU A 186 -4.29 -16.43 -35.25
C GLU A 186 -3.85 -16.66 -33.79
N LYS A 187 -2.78 -17.44 -33.68
CA LYS A 187 -2.17 -18.01 -32.47
C LYS A 187 -1.76 -16.94 -31.43
N PRO A 188 -1.68 -17.32 -30.13
CA PRO A 188 -1.53 -16.37 -29.03
C PRO A 188 -0.17 -15.66 -29.05
N LYS A 189 -0.20 -14.32 -29.03
CA LYS A 189 0.95 -13.47 -28.78
C LYS A 189 0.94 -13.01 -27.32
N VAL A 190 2.10 -13.19 -26.68
CA VAL A 190 2.44 -12.86 -25.29
C VAL A 190 1.96 -11.45 -24.89
N PRO A 191 1.47 -11.22 -23.65
CA PRO A 191 0.91 -9.92 -23.25
C PRO A 191 1.97 -8.81 -23.26
N GLU A 192 1.72 -7.77 -24.05
CA GLU A 192 2.44 -6.49 -23.96
C GLU A 192 1.90 -5.65 -22.78
N PRO A 193 2.76 -4.86 -22.12
CA PRO A 193 2.37 -4.03 -20.99
C PRO A 193 1.45 -2.88 -21.41
N VAL A 194 0.43 -2.66 -20.59
CA VAL A 194 -0.62 -1.65 -20.73
C VAL A 194 -0.03 -0.25 -20.96
N SER A 195 -0.22 0.28 -22.17
CA SER A 195 0.15 1.66 -22.51
C SER A 195 -0.89 2.63 -21.96
N THR A 196 -0.56 3.33 -20.88
CA THR A 196 -1.31 4.52 -20.46
C THR A 196 -1.03 5.64 -21.46
N SER A 197 -2.06 6.05 -22.20
CA SER A 197 -2.02 7.19 -23.11
C SER A 197 -1.61 8.47 -22.35
N TYR A 198 -0.37 8.93 -22.56
CA TYR A 198 0.07 10.26 -22.18
C TYR A 198 0.04 11.14 -23.43
N ASN A 199 -0.57 12.32 -23.33
CA ASN A 199 -0.53 13.34 -24.37
C ASN A 199 0.90 13.48 -24.91
N ASN A 200 1.08 13.16 -26.20
CA ASN A 200 2.35 13.25 -26.92
C ASN A 200 2.75 14.72 -27.10
N VAL A 201 3.17 15.37 -26.01
CA VAL A 201 3.83 16.67 -26.08
C VAL A 201 5.31 16.43 -26.35
N SER A 202 5.79 16.94 -27.47
CA SER A 202 7.19 16.82 -27.89
C SER A 202 8.14 17.33 -26.80
N LEU A 203 9.25 16.61 -26.58
CA LEU A 203 10.30 16.97 -25.63
C LEU A 203 10.88 18.38 -25.86
N ALA A 204 10.87 18.85 -27.11
CA ALA A 204 11.32 20.20 -27.46
C ALA A 204 10.40 21.29 -26.88
N THR A 205 9.09 21.03 -26.81
CA THR A 205 8.11 21.95 -26.23
C THR A 205 8.26 22.00 -24.71
N ILE A 206 8.46 20.84 -24.07
CA ILE A 206 8.68 20.73 -22.63
C ILE A 206 9.97 21.47 -22.22
N LYS A 207 11.04 21.37 -23.02
CA LYS A 207 12.28 22.14 -22.81
C LYS A 207 12.03 23.64 -22.75
N LYS A 208 11.27 24.20 -23.69
CA LYS A 208 10.94 25.64 -23.71
C LYS A 208 10.17 26.05 -22.46
N TRP A 209 9.15 25.29 -22.08
CA TRP A 209 8.35 25.56 -20.87
C TRP A 209 9.18 25.52 -19.59
N VAL A 210 10.13 24.58 -19.47
CA VAL A 210 11.02 24.51 -18.30
C VAL A 210 11.91 25.75 -18.23
N ILE A 211 12.49 26.19 -19.34
CA ILE A 211 13.35 27.38 -19.38
C ILE A 211 12.55 28.64 -19.03
N ASP A 212 11.35 28.79 -19.58
CA ASP A 212 10.48 29.94 -19.31
C ASP A 212 10.02 29.97 -17.85
N GLU A 213 9.70 28.82 -17.26
CA GLU A 213 9.33 28.72 -15.86
C GLU A 213 10.52 29.09 -14.95
N ILE A 214 11.74 28.63 -15.25
CA ILE A 214 12.96 29.00 -14.52
C ILE A 214 13.25 30.51 -14.58
N LYS A 215 13.04 31.13 -15.74
CA LYS A 215 13.21 32.58 -15.91
C LYS A 215 12.18 33.37 -15.11
N ASN A 216 10.91 32.93 -15.13
CA ASN A 216 9.82 33.60 -14.42
C ASN A 216 9.88 33.39 -12.91
N SER A 217 10.43 32.27 -12.44
CA SER A 217 10.54 31.94 -11.01
C SER A 217 11.82 32.43 -10.34
N GLY A 218 12.62 33.25 -11.03
CA GLY A 218 13.87 33.82 -10.49
C GLY A 218 14.94 32.77 -10.18
N GLY A 219 14.93 31.63 -10.89
CA GLY A 219 15.92 30.56 -10.72
C GLY A 219 15.50 29.40 -9.81
N VAL A 220 14.30 29.42 -9.23
CA VAL A 220 13.79 28.33 -8.37
C VAL A 220 12.80 27.47 -9.15
N PHE A 221 13.11 26.19 -9.39
CA PHE A 221 12.26 25.29 -10.16
C PHE A 221 11.76 24.10 -9.35
N VAL A 222 10.44 24.03 -9.12
CA VAL A 222 9.81 22.93 -8.37
C VAL A 222 9.19 21.90 -9.33
N ILE A 223 9.84 20.75 -9.45
CA ILE A 223 9.46 19.66 -10.37
C ILE A 223 8.01 19.20 -10.16
N SER A 224 7.56 19.09 -8.90
CA SER A 224 6.20 18.64 -8.57
C SER A 224 5.12 19.63 -9.01
N GLU A 225 5.40 20.94 -8.94
CA GLU A 225 4.45 21.98 -9.36
C GLU A 225 4.37 22.07 -10.88
N PHE A 226 5.53 22.02 -11.55
CA PHE A 226 5.59 22.01 -13.01
C PHE A 226 4.90 20.78 -13.61
N ALA A 227 5.17 19.58 -13.07
CA ALA A 227 4.54 18.34 -13.52
C ALA A 227 3.01 18.39 -13.39
N ARG A 228 2.50 19.01 -12.32
CA ARG A 228 1.06 19.20 -12.10
C ARG A 228 0.48 20.26 -13.05
N LYS A 229 1.17 21.39 -13.22
CA LYS A 229 0.74 22.54 -14.03
C LYS A 229 0.66 22.20 -15.51
N TYR A 230 1.64 21.48 -16.06
CA TYR A 230 1.71 21.14 -17.48
C TYR A 230 1.30 19.70 -17.79
N ARG A 231 0.80 18.94 -16.78
CA ARG A 231 0.43 17.51 -16.89
C ARG A 231 1.53 16.65 -17.54
N VAL A 232 2.79 17.00 -17.27
CA VAL A 232 3.96 16.26 -17.75
C VAL A 232 4.41 15.27 -16.68
N PRO A 233 4.68 14.01 -17.01
CA PRO A 233 5.20 13.04 -16.05
C PRO A 233 6.49 13.53 -15.38
N LYS A 234 6.62 13.35 -14.06
CA LYS A 234 7.79 13.79 -13.28
C LYS A 234 9.11 13.22 -13.83
N HIS A 235 9.09 12.01 -14.39
CA HIS A 235 10.26 11.38 -15.00
C HIS A 235 10.72 12.13 -16.26
N THR A 236 9.79 12.59 -17.11
CA THR A 236 10.07 13.37 -18.32
C THR A 236 10.64 14.74 -17.97
N VAL A 237 10.10 15.40 -16.93
CA VAL A 237 10.61 16.69 -16.44
C VAL A 237 12.05 16.54 -15.93
N ARG A 238 12.35 15.48 -15.16
CA ARG A 238 13.72 15.18 -14.70
C ARG A 238 14.68 14.91 -15.86
N LEU A 239 14.23 14.17 -16.88
CA LEU A 239 15.03 13.88 -18.07
C LEU A 239 15.35 15.16 -18.86
N VAL A 240 14.39 16.08 -18.97
CA VAL A 240 14.57 17.38 -19.61
C VAL A 240 15.55 18.26 -18.81
N LEU A 241 15.42 18.33 -17.48
CA LEU A 241 16.37 19.07 -16.64
C LEU A 241 17.80 18.53 -16.78
N LYS A 242 17.98 17.21 -16.75
CA LYS A 242 19.29 16.57 -16.94
C LYS A 242 19.89 16.90 -18.31
N LYS A 243 19.07 16.94 -19.37
CA LYS A 243 19.53 17.36 -20.70
C LYS A 243 19.92 18.84 -20.75
N LEU A 244 19.17 19.72 -20.09
CA LEU A 244 19.48 21.16 -20.02
C LEU A 244 20.76 21.43 -19.20
N GLU A 245 21.02 20.62 -18.18
CA GLU A 245 22.26 20.65 -17.40
C GLU A 245 23.45 20.18 -18.26
N GLN A 246 23.31 19.08 -18.99
CA GLN A 246 24.32 18.58 -19.93
C GLN A 246 24.61 19.56 -21.06
N GLU A 247 23.60 20.31 -21.51
CA GLU A 247 23.70 21.37 -22.51
C GLU A 247 24.27 22.69 -21.91
N GLY A 248 24.54 22.74 -20.61
CA GLY A 248 25.13 23.90 -19.91
C GLY A 248 24.17 25.09 -19.73
N VAL A 249 22.87 24.90 -20.01
CA VAL A 249 21.85 25.95 -19.99
C VAL A 249 21.39 26.26 -18.56
N ILE A 250 21.47 25.27 -17.67
CA ILE A 250 21.12 25.40 -16.25
C ILE A 250 22.23 24.79 -15.38
N LYS A 251 22.43 25.35 -14.18
CA LYS A 251 23.24 24.74 -13.12
C LYS A 251 22.30 24.38 -11.96
N THR A 252 22.21 23.11 -11.63
CA THR A 252 21.43 22.66 -10.47
C THR A 252 22.32 22.67 -9.23
N ASN A 253 22.03 23.55 -8.28
CA ASN A 253 22.52 23.40 -6.92
C ASN A 253 21.52 22.51 -6.18
N THR A 254 21.84 21.22 -6.05
CA THR A 254 21.17 20.30 -5.11
C THR A 254 21.68 20.51 -3.70
#